data_AF-A0AB39PPB0-F1
#
_entry.id   AF-A0AB39PPB0-F1
#
_cell.length_a   1.000
_cell.length_b   1.000
_cell.length_c   1.000
_cell.angle_alpha   90.00
_cell.angle_beta   90.00
_cell.angle_gamma   90.00
#
_symmetry.space_group_name_H-M   'P 1'
#
loop_
_entity.id
_entity.type
_entity.pdbx_description
1 polymer ?
#
loop_
_entity_poly.entity_id
_entity_poly.type
_entity_poly.pdbx_seq_one_letter_code
_entity_poly.pdbx_strand_id
1 'polypeptide(L)'
;MTTRRFPSAAGRTAVAVALAEDALGRDITTAWSVSEDLAATAEVRTRQSGIAAGLPAVAEVFAQVDPEVEIEASVADGARLTDGDVLLRLSGPARSLITGERTALNFLQRLCGIATLTDRYVQAMAATKTRILDTRKTAPGLRALDKYAVTVGGGRNHRLDLGPAQGEPHRRGGRGDRSDRGGPPRDGTYRADGGGRCRSADRDRSC
;
A
#
# COMPACT_ATOMS: atom_id res chain seq x y z
N MET A 1 -20.58 9.38 -6.95
CA MET A 1 -19.52 8.39 -7.25
C MET A 1 -18.20 8.94 -6.72
N THR A 2 -17.51 8.25 -5.81
CA THR A 2 -16.18 8.69 -5.34
C THR A 2 -15.20 8.46 -6.48
N THR A 3 -14.66 9.54 -7.05
CA THR A 3 -13.65 9.46 -8.12
C THR A 3 -12.42 8.72 -7.58
N ARG A 4 -12.17 7.51 -8.10
CA ARG A 4 -11.04 6.65 -7.71
C ARG A 4 -9.79 7.19 -8.39
N ARG A 5 -9.11 8.15 -7.78
CA ARG A 5 -7.89 8.75 -8.33
C ARG A 5 -6.67 7.91 -7.95
N PHE A 6 -5.87 7.53 -8.93
CA PHE A 6 -4.58 6.85 -8.70
C PHE A 6 -3.61 7.78 -7.94
N PRO A 7 -2.89 7.31 -6.90
CA PRO A 7 -1.97 8.13 -6.13
C PRO A 7 -0.63 8.32 -6.87
N SER A 8 -0.60 9.14 -7.92
CA SER A 8 0.53 9.26 -8.86
C SER A 8 1.89 9.53 -8.19
N ALA A 9 1.97 10.39 -7.17
CA ALA A 9 3.24 10.67 -6.49
C ALA A 9 3.81 9.44 -5.75
N ALA A 10 2.94 8.67 -5.08
CA ALA A 10 3.34 7.42 -4.44
C ALA A 10 3.65 6.33 -5.48
N GLY A 11 2.89 6.29 -6.58
CA GLY A 11 3.14 5.42 -7.72
C GLY A 11 4.54 5.63 -8.31
N ARG A 12 4.88 6.88 -8.66
CA ARG A 12 6.21 7.26 -9.14
C ARG A 12 7.34 6.76 -8.25
N THR A 13 7.21 7.02 -6.96
CA THR A 13 8.23 6.65 -5.96
C THR A 13 8.37 5.12 -5.87
N ALA A 14 7.25 4.40 -5.81
CA ALA A 14 7.26 2.94 -5.71
C ALA A 14 7.85 2.29 -6.97
N VAL A 15 7.51 2.80 -8.15
CA VAL A 15 8.04 2.33 -9.43
C VAL A 15 9.55 2.57 -9.51
N ALA A 16 10.02 3.77 -9.16
CA ALA A 16 11.45 4.08 -9.17
C ALA A 16 12.26 3.15 -8.25
N VAL A 17 11.73 2.85 -7.05
CA VAL A 17 12.37 1.91 -6.12
C VAL A 17 12.38 0.49 -6.69
N ALA A 18 11.27 0.02 -7.27
CA ALA A 18 11.18 -1.32 -7.84
C ALA A 18 12.07 -1.51 -9.09
N LEU A 19 12.17 -0.49 -9.96
CA LEU A 19 13.08 -0.51 -11.11
C LEU A 19 14.55 -0.48 -10.68
N ALA A 20 14.88 0.23 -9.60
CA ALA A 20 16.22 0.21 -9.03
C ALA A 20 16.57 -1.16 -8.42
N GLU A 21 15.60 -1.83 -7.79
CA GLU A 21 15.73 -3.20 -7.28
C GLU A 21 15.98 -4.21 -8.42
N ASP A 22 15.22 -4.12 -9.52
CA ASP A 22 15.37 -4.94 -10.72
C ASP A 22 16.61 -4.55 -11.58
N ALA A 23 17.45 -3.63 -11.08
CA ALA A 23 18.71 -3.18 -11.70
C ALA A 23 18.54 -2.68 -13.15
N LEU A 24 17.55 -1.80 -13.37
CA LEU A 24 17.31 -1.14 -14.66
C LEU A 24 18.61 -0.69 -15.35
N GLY A 25 18.83 -1.14 -16.58
CA GLY A 25 20.03 -0.84 -17.38
C GLY A 25 21.20 -1.83 -17.22
N ARG A 26 21.08 -2.87 -16.39
CA ARG A 26 22.05 -3.98 -16.28
C ARG A 26 21.49 -5.33 -16.73
N ASP A 27 20.42 -5.31 -17.53
CA ASP A 27 19.86 -6.52 -18.14
C ASP A 27 20.76 -7.02 -19.27
N ILE A 28 21.85 -7.69 -18.87
CA ILE A 28 22.82 -8.30 -19.78
C ILE A 28 22.16 -9.37 -20.67
N THR A 29 21.12 -10.05 -20.20
CA THR A 29 20.48 -11.10 -21.00
C THR A 29 19.74 -10.49 -22.17
N THR A 30 18.95 -9.43 -21.93
CA THR A 30 18.24 -8.71 -23.00
C THR A 30 19.21 -8.00 -23.94
N ALA A 31 20.27 -7.37 -23.42
CA ALA A 31 21.29 -6.72 -24.25
C ALA A 31 22.00 -7.69 -25.21
N TRP A 32 22.21 -8.94 -24.80
CA TRP A 32 22.87 -9.95 -25.63
C TRP A 32 21.90 -10.70 -26.56
N SER A 33 20.64 -10.86 -26.16
CA SER A 33 19.70 -11.76 -26.85
C SER A 33 18.74 -11.04 -27.81
N VAL A 34 18.61 -9.72 -27.71
CA VAL A 34 17.61 -8.93 -28.44
C VAL A 34 18.31 -7.83 -29.22
N SER A 35 17.99 -7.67 -30.51
CA SER A 35 18.54 -6.57 -31.33
C SER A 35 18.08 -5.20 -30.82
N GLU A 36 18.92 -4.17 -30.98
CA GLU A 36 18.59 -2.79 -30.59
C GLU A 36 17.44 -2.21 -31.42
N ASP A 37 17.41 -2.53 -32.71
CA ASP A 37 16.42 -1.99 -33.65
C ASP A 37 15.10 -2.79 -33.68
N LEU A 38 14.96 -3.80 -32.82
CA LEU A 38 13.76 -4.64 -32.83
C LEU A 38 12.61 -3.91 -32.15
N ALA A 39 11.59 -3.55 -32.93
CA ALA A 39 10.29 -3.14 -32.41
C ALA A 39 9.42 -4.37 -32.13
N ALA A 40 8.64 -4.33 -31.05
CA ALA A 40 7.72 -5.40 -30.69
C ALA A 40 6.40 -4.85 -30.15
N THR A 41 5.39 -5.73 -30.15
CA THR A 41 4.10 -5.50 -29.47
C THR A 41 3.86 -6.62 -28.49
N ALA A 42 3.42 -6.28 -27.29
CA ALA A 42 3.08 -7.22 -26.22
C ALA A 42 1.66 -6.97 -25.71
N GLU A 43 1.00 -8.03 -25.27
CA GLU A 43 -0.31 -7.96 -24.62
C GLU A 43 -0.22 -8.49 -23.20
N VAL A 44 -0.70 -7.70 -22.23
CA VAL A 44 -0.87 -8.19 -20.87
C VAL A 44 -2.26 -8.80 -20.76
N ARG A 45 -2.29 -10.12 -20.58
CA ARG A 45 -3.51 -10.91 -20.48
C ARG A 45 -3.70 -11.44 -19.06
N THR A 46 -4.95 -11.46 -18.61
CA THR A 46 -5.27 -12.14 -17.35
C THR A 46 -5.33 -13.67 -17.55
N ARG A 47 -4.97 -14.40 -16.49
CA ARG A 47 -5.11 -15.86 -16.40
C ARG A 47 -6.15 -16.30 -15.37
N GLN A 48 -6.81 -15.34 -14.73
CA GLN A 48 -7.76 -15.57 -13.64
C GLN A 48 -8.85 -14.51 -13.66
N SER A 49 -10.07 -14.90 -13.32
CA SER A 49 -11.16 -13.93 -13.16
C SER A 49 -10.92 -13.04 -11.94
N GLY A 50 -11.27 -11.75 -12.04
CA GLY A 50 -11.01 -10.79 -10.97
C GLY A 50 -11.46 -9.37 -11.29
N ILE A 51 -10.81 -8.40 -10.64
CA ILE A 51 -11.02 -6.97 -10.85
C ILE A 51 -9.71 -6.33 -11.31
N ALA A 52 -9.76 -5.62 -12.44
CA ALA A 52 -8.64 -4.85 -12.95
C ALA A 52 -8.29 -3.70 -11.98
N ALA A 53 -7.03 -3.57 -11.59
CA ALA A 53 -6.55 -2.45 -10.80
C ALA A 53 -5.06 -2.21 -11.02
N GLY A 54 -4.66 -0.93 -11.09
CA GLY A 54 -3.27 -0.55 -11.20
C GLY A 54 -2.76 -0.35 -12.62
N LEU A 55 -3.62 -0.23 -13.63
CA LEU A 55 -3.17 0.09 -14.99
C LEU A 55 -2.29 1.36 -15.05
N PRO A 56 -2.56 2.44 -14.29
CA PRO A 56 -1.67 3.60 -14.26
C PRO A 56 -0.26 3.32 -13.73
N ALA A 57 -0.07 2.26 -12.93
CA ALA A 57 1.27 1.87 -12.46
C ALA A 57 2.11 1.28 -13.60
N VAL A 58 1.48 0.58 -14.56
CA VAL A 58 2.17 0.08 -15.76
C VAL A 58 2.62 1.23 -16.65
N ALA A 59 1.75 2.23 -16.83
CA ALA A 59 2.11 3.45 -17.55
C ALA A 59 3.29 4.17 -16.90
N GLU A 60 3.32 4.22 -15.57
CA GLU A 60 4.45 4.80 -14.84
C GLU A 60 5.74 3.99 -14.98
N VAL A 61 5.67 2.65 -14.99
CA VAL A 61 6.84 1.78 -15.24
C VAL A 61 7.46 2.11 -16.58
N PHE A 62 6.69 2.06 -17.66
CA PHE A 62 7.25 2.29 -18.99
C PHE A 62 7.64 3.75 -19.22
N ALA A 63 6.96 4.73 -18.61
CA ALA A 63 7.42 6.13 -18.64
C ALA A 63 8.82 6.33 -18.02
N GLN A 64 9.21 5.50 -17.04
CA GLN A 64 10.53 5.55 -16.41
C GLN A 64 11.56 4.65 -17.11
N VAL A 65 11.12 3.56 -17.75
CA VAL A 65 11.99 2.65 -18.53
C VAL A 65 12.35 3.27 -19.86
N ASP A 66 11.34 3.66 -20.64
CA ASP A 66 11.50 4.19 -21.99
C ASP A 66 10.21 4.93 -22.44
N PRO A 67 10.25 6.26 -22.60
CA PRO A 67 9.08 7.04 -23.01
C PRO A 67 8.61 6.75 -24.45
N GLU A 68 9.38 6.02 -25.26
CA GLU A 68 8.95 5.59 -26.61
C GLU A 68 7.95 4.42 -26.57
N VAL A 69 7.75 3.78 -25.42
CA VAL A 69 6.76 2.72 -25.28
C VAL A 69 5.35 3.30 -25.23
N GLU A 70 4.56 2.98 -26.26
CA GLU A 70 3.15 3.30 -26.35
C GLU A 70 2.30 2.27 -25.59
N ILE A 71 1.25 2.75 -24.93
CA ILE A 71 0.36 1.91 -24.11
C ILE A 71 -1.09 2.18 -24.47
N GLU A 72 -1.79 1.12 -24.85
CA GLU A 72 -3.23 1.13 -25.10
C GLU A 72 -3.94 0.31 -24.01
N ALA A 73 -4.68 0.98 -23.12
CA ALA A 73 -5.50 0.30 -22.13
C ALA A 73 -6.78 -0.27 -22.77
N SER A 74 -6.99 -1.57 -22.67
CA SER A 74 -8.19 -2.25 -23.18
C SER A 74 -9.33 -2.27 -22.15
N VAL A 75 -9.02 -2.07 -20.87
CA VAL A 75 -9.98 -2.00 -19.76
C VAL A 75 -9.66 -0.83 -18.84
N ALA A 76 -10.63 -0.45 -18.00
CA ALA A 76 -10.42 0.54 -16.94
C ALA A 76 -10.26 -0.14 -15.57
N ASP A 77 -9.55 0.52 -14.65
CA ASP A 77 -9.49 0.09 -13.25
C ASP A 77 -10.91 -0.01 -12.65
N GLY A 78 -11.22 -1.17 -12.09
CA GLY A 78 -12.53 -1.54 -11.56
C GLY A 78 -13.36 -2.41 -12.50
N ALA A 79 -12.92 -2.64 -13.74
CA ALA A 79 -13.55 -3.58 -14.65
C ALA A 79 -13.46 -5.02 -14.10
N ARG A 80 -14.51 -5.81 -14.33
CA ARG A 80 -14.47 -7.26 -14.10
C ARG A 80 -13.66 -7.92 -15.21
N LEU A 81 -12.81 -8.85 -14.84
CA LEU A 81 -11.95 -9.62 -15.71
C LEU A 81 -12.37 -11.09 -15.70
N THR A 82 -12.22 -11.73 -16.84
CA THR A 82 -12.35 -13.17 -17.09
C THR A 82 -11.08 -13.71 -17.74
N ASP A 83 -10.83 -15.01 -17.61
CA ASP A 83 -9.64 -15.65 -18.17
C ASP A 83 -9.42 -15.30 -19.66
N GLY A 84 -8.22 -14.88 -20.01
CA GLY A 84 -7.84 -14.50 -21.38
C GLY A 84 -8.07 -13.03 -21.75
N ASP A 85 -8.79 -12.24 -20.95
CA ASP A 85 -9.01 -10.80 -21.21
C ASP A 85 -7.69 -10.05 -21.36
N VAL A 86 -7.64 -9.14 -22.34
CA VAL A 86 -6.52 -8.21 -22.55
C VAL A 86 -6.73 -7.00 -21.65
N LEU A 87 -5.75 -6.69 -20.80
CA LEU A 87 -5.78 -5.51 -19.94
C LEU A 87 -5.22 -4.29 -20.67
N LEU A 88 -4.09 -4.49 -21.34
CA LEU A 88 -3.38 -3.46 -22.08
C LEU A 88 -2.51 -4.07 -23.18
N ARG A 89 -2.23 -3.25 -24.19
CA ARG A 89 -1.25 -3.51 -25.25
C ARG A 89 -0.10 -2.53 -25.11
N LEU A 90 1.10 -3.01 -25.35
CA LEU A 90 2.35 -2.26 -25.28
C LEU A 90 3.03 -2.37 -26.64
N SER A 91 3.52 -1.25 -27.19
CA SER A 91 4.26 -1.22 -28.44
C SER A 91 5.48 -0.33 -28.32
N GLY A 92 6.63 -0.76 -28.83
CA GLY A 92 7.88 0.01 -28.74
C GLY A 92 9.13 -0.86 -28.88
N PRO A 93 10.31 -0.37 -28.46
CA PRO A 93 11.53 -1.14 -28.50
C PRO A 93 11.42 -2.43 -27.66
N ALA A 94 11.76 -3.57 -28.26
CA ALA A 94 11.60 -4.89 -27.64
C ALA A 94 12.40 -5.02 -26.35
N ARG A 95 13.61 -4.43 -26.30
CA ARG A 95 14.43 -4.39 -25.08
C ARG A 95 13.70 -3.69 -23.94
N SER A 96 13.11 -2.52 -24.20
CA SER A 96 12.37 -1.73 -23.23
C SER A 96 11.13 -2.47 -22.72
N LEU A 97 10.40 -3.15 -23.61
CA LEU A 97 9.26 -3.99 -23.23
C LEU A 97 9.65 -5.11 -22.27
N ILE A 98 10.74 -5.85 -22.57
CA ILE A 98 11.21 -6.97 -21.75
C ILE A 98 11.75 -6.47 -20.40
N THR A 99 12.55 -5.40 -20.41
CA THR A 99 13.13 -4.83 -19.19
C THR A 99 12.07 -4.34 -18.20
N GLY A 100 10.98 -3.72 -18.67
CA GLY A 100 9.89 -3.25 -17.81
C GLY A 100 8.88 -4.33 -17.40
N GLU A 101 8.88 -5.50 -18.04
CA GLU A 101 7.81 -6.50 -17.93
C GLU A 101 7.59 -6.95 -16.49
N ARG A 102 8.65 -7.41 -15.82
CA ARG A 102 8.53 -8.01 -14.49
C ARG A 102 8.01 -7.02 -13.47
N THR A 103 8.56 -5.81 -13.46
CA THR A 103 8.13 -4.74 -12.56
C THR A 103 6.66 -4.37 -12.81
N ALA A 104 6.26 -4.20 -14.06
CA ALA A 104 4.87 -3.89 -14.43
C ALA A 104 3.89 -4.98 -13.99
N LEU A 105 4.22 -6.25 -14.25
CA LEU A 105 3.38 -7.39 -13.86
C LEU A 105 3.27 -7.53 -12.34
N ASN A 106 4.35 -7.28 -11.59
CA ASN A 106 4.33 -7.34 -10.13
C ASN A 106 3.34 -6.31 -9.54
N PHE A 107 3.31 -5.08 -10.06
CA PHE A 107 2.32 -4.08 -9.65
C PHE A 107 0.89 -4.50 -9.99
N LEU A 108 0.64 -4.94 -11.23
CA LEU A 108 -0.70 -5.38 -11.64
C LEU A 108 -1.21 -6.55 -10.80
N GLN A 109 -0.40 -7.61 -10.64
CA GLN A 109 -0.80 -8.79 -9.88
C GLN A 109 -1.17 -8.45 -8.44
N ARG A 110 -0.36 -7.60 -7.78
CA ARG A 110 -0.65 -7.14 -6.42
C ARG A 110 -1.96 -6.35 -6.36
N LEU A 111 -2.12 -5.35 -7.22
CA LEU A 111 -3.24 -4.42 -7.16
C LEU A 111 -4.55 -5.11 -7.57
N CYS A 112 -4.54 -5.89 -8.65
CA CYS A 112 -5.66 -6.74 -9.05
C CYS A 112 -6.02 -7.74 -7.94
N GLY A 113 -5.04 -8.36 -7.28
CA GLY A 113 -5.27 -9.29 -6.17
C GLY A 113 -6.02 -8.63 -4.99
N ILE A 114 -5.58 -7.45 -4.57
CA ILE A 114 -6.25 -6.68 -3.49
C ILE A 114 -7.66 -6.26 -3.92
N ALA A 115 -7.83 -5.73 -5.13
CA ALA A 115 -9.12 -5.29 -5.64
C ALA A 115 -10.12 -6.46 -5.76
N THR A 116 -9.65 -7.60 -6.27
CA THR A 116 -10.45 -8.83 -6.41
C THR A 116 -10.89 -9.37 -5.06
N LEU A 117 -9.97 -9.46 -4.09
CA LEU A 117 -10.31 -9.91 -2.74
C LEU A 117 -11.31 -8.95 -2.08
N THR A 118 -11.13 -7.65 -2.27
CA THR A 118 -12.06 -6.65 -1.74
C THR A 118 -13.45 -6.79 -2.36
N ASP A 119 -13.57 -6.95 -3.68
CA ASP A 119 -14.87 -7.14 -4.34
C ASP A 119 -15.56 -8.39 -3.78
N ARG A 120 -14.84 -9.50 -3.56
CA ARG A 120 -15.41 -10.70 -2.93
C ARG A 120 -16.05 -10.42 -1.57
N TYR A 121 -15.38 -9.65 -0.71
CA TYR A 121 -15.94 -9.25 0.59
C TYR A 121 -17.13 -8.30 0.45
N VAL A 122 -17.08 -7.36 -0.51
CA VAL A 122 -18.17 -6.43 -0.78
C VAL A 122 -19.40 -7.18 -1.28
N GLN A 123 -19.24 -8.13 -2.22
CA GLN A 123 -20.33 -8.96 -2.74
C GLN A 123 -20.93 -9.84 -1.64
N ALA A 124 -20.09 -10.45 -0.79
CA ALA A 124 -20.57 -11.25 0.35
C ALA A 124 -21.45 -10.44 1.33
N MET A 125 -21.28 -9.12 1.38
CA MET A 125 -22.04 -8.22 2.26
C MET A 125 -23.13 -7.42 1.52
N ALA A 126 -23.42 -7.72 0.25
CA ALA A 126 -24.33 -6.94 -0.60
C ALA A 126 -25.75 -6.81 -0.04
N ALA A 127 -26.24 -7.81 0.69
CA ALA A 127 -27.55 -7.80 1.35
C ALA A 127 -27.60 -6.96 2.64
N THR A 128 -26.50 -6.29 3.02
CA THR A 128 -26.38 -5.56 4.28
C THR A 128 -26.08 -4.07 4.05
N LYS A 129 -26.23 -3.28 5.11
CA LYS A 129 -25.78 -1.86 5.13
C LYS A 129 -24.29 -1.71 5.49
N THR A 130 -23.58 -2.81 5.74
CA THR A 130 -22.18 -2.82 6.18
C THR A 130 -21.25 -2.32 5.08
N ARG A 131 -20.09 -1.78 5.47
CA ARG A 131 -19.04 -1.32 4.57
C ARG A 131 -17.75 -2.06 4.90
N ILE A 132 -17.04 -2.48 3.86
CA ILE A 132 -15.71 -3.07 3.98
C ILE A 132 -14.68 -1.93 4.06
N LEU A 133 -13.89 -1.92 5.14
CA LEU A 133 -12.85 -0.93 5.39
C LEU A 133 -11.46 -1.54 5.33
N ASP A 134 -10.51 -0.78 4.79
CA ASP A 134 -9.09 -1.11 4.88
C ASP A 134 -8.51 -0.88 6.29
N THR A 135 -7.23 -1.21 6.46
CA THR A 135 -6.48 -0.89 7.68
C THR A 135 -5.11 -0.28 7.34
N ARG A 136 -4.27 -0.09 8.37
CA ARG A 136 -2.85 0.29 8.20
C ARG A 136 -1.89 -0.91 8.10
N LYS A 137 -2.41 -2.14 8.14
CA LYS A 137 -1.67 -3.39 7.93
C LYS A 137 -1.45 -3.60 6.42
N THR A 138 -0.73 -2.66 5.83
CA THR A 138 -0.38 -2.62 4.40
C THR A 138 1.08 -3.02 4.23
N ALA A 139 1.50 -3.34 2.99
CA ALA A 139 2.92 -3.50 2.75
C ALA A 139 3.65 -2.17 3.07
N PRO A 140 4.84 -2.24 3.70
CA PRO A 140 5.69 -1.07 3.88
C PRO A 140 5.97 -0.38 2.53
N GLY A 141 5.96 0.95 2.51
CA GLY A 141 6.17 1.74 1.28
C GLY A 141 4.98 1.79 0.30
N LEU A 142 4.10 0.79 0.30
CA LEU A 142 3.03 0.65 -0.71
C LEU A 142 1.63 1.03 -0.22
N ARG A 143 1.50 1.61 0.98
CA ARG A 143 0.19 1.91 1.61
C ARG A 143 -0.77 2.65 0.69
N ALA A 144 -0.33 3.68 -0.02
CA ALA A 144 -1.21 4.45 -0.89
C ALA A 144 -1.78 3.61 -2.04
N LEU A 145 -0.94 2.75 -2.63
CA LEU A 145 -1.30 1.84 -3.72
C LEU A 145 -2.22 0.71 -3.23
N ASP A 146 -1.92 0.11 -2.07
CA ASP A 146 -2.76 -0.92 -1.46
C ASP A 146 -4.18 -0.40 -1.18
N LYS A 147 -4.28 0.80 -0.60
CA LYS A 147 -5.57 1.44 -0.31
C LYS A 147 -6.29 1.88 -1.58
N TYR A 148 -5.55 2.33 -2.59
CA TYR A 148 -6.13 2.57 -3.92
C TYR A 148 -6.82 1.32 -4.45
N ALA A 149 -6.14 0.16 -4.44
CA ALA A 149 -6.73 -1.10 -4.89
C ALA A 149 -7.98 -1.51 -4.09
N VAL A 150 -8.01 -1.27 -2.77
CA VAL A 150 -9.23 -1.48 -1.96
C VAL A 150 -10.39 -0.61 -2.47
N THR A 151 -10.15 0.67 -2.78
CA THR A 151 -11.22 1.53 -3.31
C THR A 151 -11.70 1.07 -4.69
N VAL A 152 -10.78 0.58 -5.54
CA VAL A 152 -11.09 0.00 -6.86
C VAL A 152 -11.94 -1.26 -6.73
N GLY A 153 -11.65 -2.13 -5.76
CA GLY A 153 -12.46 -3.30 -5.42
C GLY A 153 -13.81 -2.98 -4.76
N GLY A 154 -14.17 -1.71 -4.58
CA GLY A 154 -15.46 -1.31 -3.99
C GLY A 154 -15.46 -1.07 -2.49
N GLY A 155 -14.33 -1.31 -1.81
CA GLY A 155 -14.15 -1.01 -0.39
C GLY A 155 -14.09 0.50 -0.11
N ARG A 156 -13.83 0.83 1.16
CA ARG A 156 -13.63 2.20 1.64
C ARG A 156 -12.35 2.30 2.45
N ASN A 157 -11.73 3.46 2.39
CA ASN A 157 -10.54 3.72 3.19
C ASN A 157 -10.95 4.15 4.60
N HIS A 158 -10.28 3.62 5.61
CA HIS A 158 -10.42 4.07 6.99
C HIS A 158 -9.62 5.38 7.17
N ARG A 159 -8.46 5.33 7.81
CA ARG A 159 -7.53 6.46 7.95
C ARG A 159 -6.21 6.13 7.29
N LEU A 160 -5.59 7.11 6.64
CA LEU A 160 -4.34 6.93 5.90
C LEU A 160 -3.12 6.88 6.84
N ASP A 161 -3.12 7.67 7.90
CA ASP A 161 -2.01 7.84 8.82
C ASP A 161 -2.47 7.97 10.29
N LEU A 162 -1.52 8.31 11.18
CA LEU A 162 -1.74 8.63 12.59
C LEU A 162 -2.04 10.11 12.83
N GLY A 163 -2.00 10.94 11.79
CA GLY A 163 -2.40 12.33 11.89
C GLY A 163 -3.85 12.43 12.34
N PRO A 164 -4.29 13.61 12.82
CA PRO A 164 -5.68 13.78 13.20
C PRO A 164 -6.54 13.38 12.01
N ALA A 165 -7.37 12.35 12.20
CA ALA A 165 -8.45 12.08 11.28
C ALA A 165 -9.23 13.38 11.14
N GLN A 166 -9.41 13.90 9.92
CA GLN A 166 -10.36 14.99 9.73
C GLN A 166 -11.74 14.45 10.13
N GLY A 167 -12.15 14.68 11.38
CA GLY A 167 -13.46 14.27 11.89
C GLY A 167 -13.54 13.71 13.31
N GLU A 168 -12.45 13.40 14.02
CA GLU A 168 -12.56 12.98 15.43
C GLU A 168 -11.68 13.83 16.35
N PRO A 169 -12.26 14.64 17.26
CA PRO A 169 -11.48 15.30 18.29
C PRO A 169 -10.85 14.23 19.19
N HIS A 170 -9.54 14.30 19.31
CA HIS A 170 -8.77 13.50 20.25
C HIS A 170 -9.38 13.69 21.63
N ARG A 171 -10.04 12.66 22.20
CA ARG A 171 -10.49 12.71 23.59
C ARG A 171 -9.26 12.86 24.46
N ARG A 172 -8.95 14.10 24.86
CA ARG A 172 -7.98 14.39 25.91
C ARG A 172 -8.38 13.55 27.12
N GLY A 173 -7.54 12.59 27.48
CA GLY A 173 -7.65 11.91 28.76
C GLY A 173 -7.51 12.97 29.86
N GLY A 174 -8.64 13.44 30.37
CA GLY A 174 -8.69 14.38 31.48
C GLY A 174 -8.18 13.69 32.74
N ARG A 175 -6.93 13.97 33.11
CA ARG A 175 -6.47 13.80 34.49
C ARG A 175 -7.03 14.98 35.30
N GLY A 176 -7.97 14.65 36.17
CA GLY A 176 -8.13 15.20 37.51
C GLY A 176 -8.64 16.63 37.65
N ASP A 177 -9.85 16.76 38.22
CA ASP A 177 -10.01 17.63 39.38
C ASP A 177 -11.04 17.01 40.33
N ARG A 178 -10.55 16.35 41.38
CA ARG A 178 -11.35 15.99 42.57
C ARG A 178 -10.91 16.92 43.68
N SER A 179 -11.32 18.16 43.58
CA SER A 179 -11.34 19.10 44.70
C SER A 179 -12.80 19.32 45.07
N ASP A 180 -13.38 18.40 45.86
CA ASP A 180 -14.46 18.84 46.73
C ASP A 180 -14.41 18.17 48.10
N ARG A 181 -14.62 19.03 49.09
CA ARG A 181 -14.21 18.90 50.47
C ARG A 181 -15.26 18.15 51.27
N GLY A 182 -14.81 17.22 52.11
CA GLY A 182 -15.64 16.60 53.12
C GLY A 182 -14.79 15.76 54.07
N GLY A 183 -14.14 16.38 55.05
CA GLY A 183 -13.75 15.69 56.29
C GLY A 183 -14.87 15.81 57.34
N PRO A 184 -14.75 15.23 58.55
CA PRO A 184 -13.71 14.34 59.10
C PRO A 184 -14.40 13.12 59.83
N PRO A 185 -13.92 12.48 60.94
CA PRO A 185 -12.60 12.44 61.59
C PRO A 185 -12.13 11.02 62.06
N ARG A 186 -10.92 11.00 62.67
CA ARG A 186 -10.44 10.21 63.82
C ARG A 186 -9.46 9.04 63.61
N ASP A 187 -8.30 9.26 64.25
CA ASP A 187 -7.57 8.39 65.18
C ASP A 187 -7.27 6.95 64.79
N GLY A 188 -5.97 6.64 64.76
CA GLY A 188 -5.52 5.25 64.79
C GLY A 188 -4.08 5.05 64.33
N THR A 189 -3.14 5.55 65.11
CA THR A 189 -1.77 5.05 65.31
C THR A 189 -1.28 3.90 64.40
N TYR A 190 -0.17 4.12 63.69
CA TYR A 190 0.98 3.23 63.84
C TYR A 190 2.28 3.99 63.57
N ARG A 191 3.19 3.89 64.53
CA ARG A 191 4.50 4.53 64.58
C ARG A 191 5.56 3.47 64.25
N ALA A 192 6.78 3.98 64.02
CA ALA A 192 8.07 3.28 64.05
C ALA A 192 8.47 2.53 62.78
N ASP A 193 9.73 2.51 62.36
CA ASP A 193 10.95 3.24 62.72
C ASP A 193 12.03 2.84 61.70
N GLY A 194 13.07 3.66 61.57
CA GLY A 194 14.41 3.26 61.10
C GLY A 194 14.54 3.00 59.59
N GLY A 195 15.39 3.70 58.84
CA GLY A 195 16.80 3.92 59.14
C GLY A 195 17.64 2.87 58.39
N GLY A 196 18.18 3.21 57.22
CA GLY A 196 19.06 2.31 56.46
C GLY A 196 19.61 2.95 55.19
N ARG A 197 20.73 3.66 55.31
CA ARG A 197 21.61 4.05 54.19
C ARG A 197 22.53 2.88 53.83
N CYS A 198 22.91 2.78 52.55
CA CYS A 198 24.26 2.49 51.99
C CYS A 198 24.09 1.99 50.54
N ARG A 199 24.44 2.78 49.53
CA ARG A 199 25.75 2.98 48.89
C ARG A 199 26.15 1.89 47.88
N SER A 200 26.45 2.37 46.67
CA SER A 200 27.48 1.94 45.69
C SER A 200 27.46 0.52 45.13
N ALA A 201 27.43 0.39 43.80
CA ALA A 201 28.65 0.23 42.96
C ALA A 201 28.31 -0.30 41.55
N ASP A 202 28.97 0.31 40.56
CA ASP A 202 29.55 -0.21 39.29
C ASP A 202 28.79 -1.23 38.43
N ARG A 203 28.49 -0.91 37.16
CA ARG A 203 29.35 -0.86 35.95
C ARG A 203 29.65 -2.24 35.32
N ASP A 204 29.40 -2.24 34.01
CA ASP A 204 29.98 -3.05 32.94
C ASP A 204 29.80 -4.57 32.95
N ARG A 205 29.09 -5.05 31.91
CA ARG A 205 29.46 -6.25 31.16
C ARG A 205 28.77 -6.28 29.80
N SER A 206 29.57 -5.96 28.79
CA SER A 206 29.48 -6.47 27.43
C SER A 206 29.91 -7.95 27.40
N CYS A 207 29.12 -8.78 26.72
CA CYS A 207 29.51 -9.92 25.89
C CYS A 207 28.49 -9.98 24.75
#